data_AF-A0A1H4IE37-F1
#
_entry.id   AF-A0A1H4IE37-F1
#
_cell.length_a   1.000
_cell.length_b   1.000
_cell.length_c   1.000
_cell.angle_alpha   90.00
_cell.angle_beta   90.00
_cell.angle_gamma   90.00
#
_symmetry.space_group_name_H-M   'P 1'
#
loop_
_entity.id
_entity.type
_entity.pdbx_description
1 polymer ?
#
loop_
_entity_poly.entity_id
_entity_poly.type
_entity_poly.pdbx_seq_one_letter_code
_entity_poly.pdbx_strand_id
1 'polypeptide(L)'
;MTALGAPVTPAVDADQVRRTYTAVLGAPGTIGDEQRAHLAGMLRGQLQLLVPVIEARLPGMAGRFNRSAAQHVLAEALAALATPIRGALPDESVFDLAVLVRSLLALYEYTAAA
;
A
#
# COMPACT_ATOMS: atom_id res chain seq x y z
N MET A 1 -27.84 25.71 -4.85
CA MET A 1 -27.08 24.85 -5.79
C MET A 1 -25.61 25.07 -5.53
N THR A 2 -25.00 24.28 -4.65
CA THR A 2 -23.56 24.35 -4.37
C THR A 2 -23.03 22.94 -4.54
N ALA A 3 -22.29 22.70 -5.62
CA ALA A 3 -21.51 21.48 -5.79
C ALA A 3 -20.43 21.50 -4.71
N LEU A 4 -20.57 20.65 -3.69
CA LEU A 4 -19.51 20.35 -2.75
C LEU A 4 -18.33 19.82 -3.56
N GLY A 5 -17.18 20.48 -3.44
CA GLY A 5 -15.97 20.20 -4.21
C GLY A 5 -15.65 18.71 -4.19
N ALA A 6 -15.28 18.18 -5.36
CA ALA A 6 -14.81 16.81 -5.48
C ALA A 6 -13.76 16.51 -4.39
N PRO A 7 -13.80 15.33 -3.75
CA PRO A 7 -12.82 14.97 -2.74
C PRO A 7 -11.43 15.08 -3.36
N VAL A 8 -10.64 16.05 -2.89
CA VAL A 8 -9.23 16.19 -3.25
C VAL A 8 -8.54 14.98 -2.67
N THR A 9 -8.40 13.93 -3.46
CA THR A 9 -7.60 12.78 -3.07
C THR A 9 -6.16 13.28 -3.02
N PRO A 10 -5.49 13.30 -1.86
CA PRO A 10 -4.11 13.76 -1.79
C PRO A 10 -3.29 12.94 -2.78
N ALA A 11 -2.51 13.62 -3.63
CA ALA A 11 -1.65 12.94 -4.58
C ALA A 11 -0.69 12.03 -3.82
N VAL A 12 -0.70 10.75 -4.14
CA VAL A 12 0.23 9.78 -3.55
C VAL A 12 1.63 10.10 -4.07
N ASP A 13 2.57 10.40 -3.19
CA ASP A 13 3.98 10.52 -3.53
C ASP A 13 4.55 9.13 -3.85
N ALA A 14 4.40 8.72 -5.11
CA ALA A 14 4.82 7.42 -5.62
C ALA A 14 6.32 7.17 -5.42
N ASP A 15 7.15 8.21 -5.48
CA ASP A 15 8.60 8.08 -5.30
C ASP A 15 8.95 7.80 -3.85
N GLN A 16 8.28 8.46 -2.90
CA GLN A 16 8.45 8.15 -1.49
C GLN A 16 7.95 6.74 -1.16
N VAL A 17 6.80 6.32 -1.71
CA VAL A 17 6.31 4.94 -1.56
C VAL A 17 7.33 3.94 -2.09
N ARG A 18 7.89 4.21 -3.28
CA ARG A 18 8.90 3.37 -3.92
C ARG A 18 10.17 3.24 -3.08
N ARG A 19 10.67 4.34 -2.52
CA ARG A 19 11.84 4.32 -1.64
C ARG A 19 11.59 3.47 -0.39
N THR A 20 10.44 3.63 0.26
CA THR A 20 10.14 2.91 1.51
C THR A 20 10.09 1.40 1.32
N TYR A 21 9.32 0.89 0.35
CA TYR A 21 9.27 -0.56 0.15
C TYR A 21 10.61 -1.10 -0.37
N THR A 22 11.35 -0.33 -1.18
CA THR A 22 12.67 -0.77 -1.69
C THR A 22 13.69 -0.90 -0.56
N ALA A 23 13.65 -0.03 0.45
CA ALA A 23 14.51 -0.14 1.62
C ALA A 23 14.32 -1.46 2.38
N VAL A 24 13.09 -1.98 2.42
CA VAL A 24 12.77 -3.28 3.05
C VAL A 24 13.12 -4.45 2.12
N LEU A 25 12.68 -4.39 0.86
CA LEU A 25 12.85 -5.50 -0.09
C LEU A 25 14.30 -5.67 -0.56
N GLY A 26 15.10 -4.60 -0.58
CA GLY A 26 16.48 -4.58 -1.06
C GLY A 26 17.53 -4.97 -0.01
N ALA A 27 17.15 -5.08 1.27
CA ALA A 27 18.07 -5.35 2.36
C ALA A 27 17.47 -6.28 3.43
N PRO A 28 16.98 -7.49 3.05
CA PRO A 28 16.42 -8.42 4.02
C PRO A 28 17.49 -8.85 5.04
N GLY A 29 17.22 -8.65 6.33
CA GLY A 29 18.09 -9.12 7.42
C GLY A 29 19.17 -8.14 7.91
N THR A 30 19.28 -6.93 7.35
CA THR A 30 20.26 -5.91 7.81
C THR A 30 19.61 -4.71 8.52
N ILE A 31 18.29 -4.75 8.73
CA ILE A 31 17.53 -3.64 9.31
C ILE A 31 17.48 -3.82 10.83
N GLY A 32 18.02 -2.87 11.59
CA GLY A 32 17.90 -2.87 13.04
C GLY A 32 16.45 -2.65 13.51
N ASP A 33 16.13 -3.08 14.74
CA ASP A 33 14.75 -3.11 15.25
C ASP A 33 14.04 -1.75 15.25
N GLU A 34 14.75 -0.66 15.56
CA GLU A 34 14.19 0.69 15.53
C GLU A 34 13.84 1.13 14.10
N GLN A 35 14.76 0.93 13.15
CA GLN A 35 14.55 1.22 11.74
C GLN A 35 13.41 0.37 11.17
N ARG A 36 13.30 -0.88 11.62
CA ARG A 36 12.23 -1.82 11.24
C ARG A 36 10.87 -1.32 11.72
N ALA A 37 10.74 -0.92 12.99
CA ALA A 37 9.51 -0.36 13.52
C ALA A 37 9.09 0.93 12.77
N HIS A 38 10.07 1.78 12.45
CA HIS A 38 9.85 2.98 11.67
C HIS A 38 9.33 2.66 10.25
N LEU A 39 10.01 1.77 9.52
CA LEU A 39 9.60 1.35 8.17
C LEU A 39 8.23 0.67 8.18
N ALA A 40 7.94 -0.16 9.17
CA ALA A 40 6.62 -0.76 9.33
C ALA A 40 5.51 0.28 9.50
N GLY A 41 5.76 1.32 10.31
CA GLY A 41 4.83 2.45 10.47
C GLY A 41 4.62 3.21 9.17
N MET A 42 5.70 3.49 8.43
CA MET A 42 5.62 4.15 7.13
C MET A 42 4.83 3.32 6.10
N LEU A 43 5.14 2.03 5.97
CA LEU A 43 4.46 1.12 5.05
C LEU A 43 2.97 1.01 5.38
N ARG A 44 2.62 0.92 6.66
CA ARG A 44 1.22 0.89 7.09
C ARG A 44 0.48 2.19 6.75
N GLY A 45 1.12 3.34 6.97
CA GLY A 45 0.57 4.63 6.54
C GLY A 45 0.36 4.69 5.02
N GLN A 46 1.30 4.14 4.25
CA GLN A 46 1.18 4.06 2.79
C GLN A 46 0.04 3.12 2.34
N LEU A 47 -0.18 1.99 3.02
CA LEU A 47 -1.35 1.14 2.80
C LEU A 47 -2.65 1.91 3.07
N GLN A 48 -2.74 2.64 4.19
CA GLN A 48 -3.92 3.43 4.53
C GLN A 48 -4.25 4.50 3.50
N LEU A 49 -3.23 5.04 2.81
CA LEU A 49 -3.41 6.00 1.72
C LEU A 49 -3.81 5.32 0.40
N LEU A 50 -3.17 4.20 0.05
CA LEU A 50 -3.37 3.54 -1.25
C LEU A 50 -4.68 2.74 -1.32
N VAL A 51 -5.06 2.03 -0.25
CA VAL A 51 -6.26 1.17 -0.21
C VAL A 51 -7.53 1.90 -0.69
N PRO A 52 -7.95 3.05 -0.10
CA PRO A 52 -9.19 3.70 -0.52
C PRO A 52 -9.15 4.20 -1.97
N VAL A 53 -7.96 4.56 -2.47
CA VAL A 53 -7.77 5.00 -3.85
C VAL A 53 -7.97 3.83 -4.82
N ILE A 54 -7.41 2.66 -4.51
CA ILE A 54 -7.56 1.47 -5.35
C ILE A 54 -8.99 0.92 -5.27
N GLU A 55 -9.62 0.92 -4.08
CA GLU A 55 -11.03 0.55 -3.91
C GLU A 55 -11.95 1.38 -4.80
N ALA A 56 -11.76 2.70 -4.82
CA ALA A 56 -12.55 3.61 -5.65
C ALA A 56 -12.36 3.37 -7.16
N ARG A 57 -11.19 2.90 -7.59
CA ARG A 57 -10.85 2.63 -9.00
C ARG A 57 -11.19 1.22 -9.46
N LEU A 58 -11.43 0.30 -8.52
CA LEU A 58 -11.70 -1.12 -8.80
C LEU A 58 -12.85 -1.37 -9.80
N PRO A 59 -13.99 -0.64 -9.74
CA PRO A 59 -15.08 -0.85 -10.70
C PRO A 59 -14.68 -0.51 -12.15
N GLY A 60 -13.76 0.45 -12.32
CA GLY A 60 -13.27 0.92 -13.61
C GLY A 60 -12.13 0.09 -14.21
N MET A 61 -11.51 -0.82 -13.45
CA MET A 61 -10.41 -1.63 -13.96
C MET A 61 -10.86 -2.57 -15.09
N ALA A 62 -10.16 -2.51 -16.22
CA ALA A 62 -10.38 -3.40 -17.36
C ALA A 62 -9.80 -4.80 -17.11
N GLY A 63 -10.53 -5.83 -17.58
CA GLY A 63 -10.12 -7.23 -17.50
C GLY A 63 -10.48 -7.91 -16.18
N ARG A 64 -11.13 -9.08 -16.28
CA ARG A 64 -11.54 -9.88 -15.10
C ARG A 64 -10.35 -10.31 -14.24
N PHE A 65 -9.24 -10.67 -14.88
CA PHE A 65 -8.02 -11.09 -14.20
C PHE A 65 -7.42 -9.96 -13.35
N ASN A 66 -7.25 -8.78 -13.93
CA ASN A 66 -6.69 -7.61 -13.23
C ASN A 66 -7.56 -7.18 -12.06
N ARG A 67 -8.89 -7.17 -12.25
CA ARG A 67 -9.83 -6.85 -11.16
C ARG A 67 -9.76 -7.87 -10.03
N SER A 68 -9.67 -9.16 -10.34
CA SER A 68 -9.55 -10.23 -9.34
C SER A 68 -8.22 -10.14 -8.58
N ALA A 69 -7.12 -9.82 -9.27
CA ALA A 69 -5.82 -9.62 -8.64
C ALA A 69 -5.85 -8.39 -7.70
N ALA A 70 -6.44 -7.28 -8.15
CA ALA A 70 -6.60 -6.09 -7.33
C ALA A 70 -7.49 -6.34 -6.09
N GLN A 71 -8.57 -7.10 -6.22
CA GLN A 71 -9.41 -7.52 -5.09
C GLN A 71 -8.63 -8.34 -4.06
N HIS A 72 -7.78 -9.26 -4.52
CA HIS A 72 -6.96 -10.08 -3.65
C HIS A 72 -5.95 -9.23 -2.87
N VAL A 73 -5.22 -8.36 -3.56
CA VAL A 73 -4.25 -7.43 -2.92
C VAL A 73 -4.96 -6.49 -1.92
N LEU A 74 -6.16 -5.99 -2.26
CA LEU A 74 -6.97 -5.18 -1.34
C LEU A 74 -7.38 -5.96 -0.09
N ALA A 75 -7.83 -7.20 -0.24
CA ALA A 75 -8.22 -8.05 0.88
C ALA A 75 -7.05 -8.31 1.84
N GLU A 76 -5.86 -8.59 1.30
CA GLU A 76 -4.65 -8.79 2.11
C GLU A 76 -4.19 -7.49 2.78
N ALA A 77 -4.24 -6.36 2.07
CA ALA A 77 -3.91 -5.05 2.65
C ALA A 77 -4.86 -4.68 3.80
N LEU A 78 -6.17 -4.91 3.64
CA LEU A 78 -7.16 -4.68 4.70
C LEU A 78 -6.93 -5.61 5.90
N ALA A 79 -6.60 -6.89 5.65
CA ALA A 79 -6.25 -7.83 6.72
C ALA A 79 -5.01 -7.35 7.50
N ALA A 80 -3.95 -6.91 6.79
CA ALA A 80 -2.76 -6.36 7.41
C ALA A 80 -3.06 -5.08 8.22
N LEU A 81 -3.97 -4.23 7.75
CA LEU A 81 -4.43 -3.03 8.46
C LEU A 81 -5.35 -3.33 9.66
N ALA A 82 -6.01 -4.48 9.68
CA ALA A 82 -6.80 -4.93 10.83
C ALA A 82 -5.93 -5.55 11.93
N THR A 83 -4.78 -6.15 11.58
CA THR A 83 -3.86 -6.72 12.56
C THR A 83 -3.20 -5.61 13.39
N PRO A 84 -3.40 -5.57 14.73
CA PRO A 84 -2.76 -4.57 15.57
C PRO A 84 -1.26 -4.83 15.70
N ILE A 85 -0.46 -3.77 15.62
CA ILE A 85 0.98 -3.85 15.88
C ILE A 85 1.18 -3.91 17.40
N ARG A 86 1.58 -5.07 17.92
CA ARG A 86 1.97 -5.24 19.33
C ARG A 86 3.46 -5.53 19.40
N GLY A 87 4.26 -4.55 19.83
CA GLY A 87 5.71 -4.69 19.95
C GLY A 87 6.46 -4.65 18.61
N ALA A 88 7.65 -5.23 18.57
CA ALA A 88 8.45 -5.35 17.36
C ALA A 88 7.78 -6.33 16.38
N LEU A 89 7.52 -5.88 15.16
CA LEU A 89 7.01 -6.73 14.08
C LEU A 89 8.11 -7.71 13.64
N PRO A 90 7.78 -8.99 13.42
CA PRO A 90 8.68 -9.94 12.76
C PRO A 90 9.16 -9.42 11.39
N ASP A 91 10.36 -9.82 10.98
CA ASP A 91 10.94 -9.51 9.66
C ASP A 91 9.99 -9.84 8.51
N GLU A 92 9.38 -11.03 8.58
CA GLU A 92 8.41 -11.52 7.59
C GLU A 92 7.21 -10.58 7.50
N SER A 93 6.70 -10.07 8.63
CA SER A 93 5.56 -9.14 8.62
C SER A 93 5.88 -7.78 8.01
N VAL A 94 7.11 -7.28 8.16
CA VAL A 94 7.53 -6.02 7.51
C VAL A 94 7.77 -6.22 6.02
N PHE A 95 8.32 -7.37 5.65
CA PHE A 95 8.48 -7.76 4.25
C PHE A 95 7.13 -7.86 3.54
N ASP A 96 6.14 -8.53 4.16
CA ASP A 96 4.79 -8.65 3.61
C ASP A 96 4.13 -7.28 3.41
N LEU A 97 4.27 -6.37 4.38
CA LEU A 97 3.80 -4.99 4.23
C LEU A 97 4.45 -4.29 3.03
N ALA A 98 5.75 -4.49 2.80
CA ALA A 98 6.45 -3.92 1.66
C ALA A 98 5.97 -4.50 0.32
N VAL A 99 5.68 -5.81 0.26
CA VAL A 99 5.10 -6.46 -0.91
C VAL A 99 3.70 -5.92 -1.23
N LEU A 100 2.86 -5.77 -0.20
CA LEU A 100 1.51 -5.22 -0.36
C LEU A 100 1.54 -3.77 -0.85
N VAL A 101 2.40 -2.94 -0.26
CA VAL A 101 2.58 -1.53 -0.69
C VAL A 101 3.07 -1.46 -2.14
N ARG A 102 4.06 -2.27 -2.53
CA ARG A 102 4.55 -2.34 -3.91
C ARG A 102 3.43 -2.73 -4.88
N SER A 103 2.62 -3.72 -4.50
CA SER A 103 1.52 -4.23 -5.32
C SER A 103 0.42 -3.19 -5.50
N LEU A 104 0.03 -2.49 -4.42
CA LEU A 104 -0.92 -1.39 -4.50
C LEU A 104 -0.39 -0.20 -5.30
N LEU A 105 0.90 0.13 -5.20
CA LEU A 105 1.50 1.19 -6.02
C LEU A 105 1.44 0.82 -7.51
N ALA A 106 1.75 -0.42 -7.87
CA ALA A 106 1.65 -0.88 -9.26
C ALA A 106 0.21 -0.78 -9.79
N LEU A 107 -0.80 -1.10 -8.97
CA LEU A 107 -2.21 -0.91 -9.32
C LEU A 107 -2.59 0.57 -9.44
N TYR A 108 -2.02 1.43 -8.58
CA TYR A 108 -2.23 2.87 -8.62
C TYR A 108 -1.70 3.48 -9.93
N GLU A 109 -0.49 3.09 -10.33
CA GLU A 109 0.16 3.54 -11.56
C GLU A 109 -0.57 3.00 -12.81
N TYR A 110 -0.95 1.72 -12.82
CA TYR A 110 -1.71 1.11 -13.91
C TYR A 110 -3.05 1.83 -14.14
N THR A 111 -3.76 2.16 -13.06
CA THR A 111 -5.05 2.85 -13.14
C THR A 111 -4.95 4.36 -13.34
N ALA A 112 -3.76 4.96 -13.18
CA ALA A 112 -3.53 6.35 -13.53
C ALA A 112 -3.24 6.52 -15.03
N ALA A 113 -2.79 5.46 -15.71
CA ALA A 113 -2.47 5.45 -17.14
C ALA A 113 -3.63 5.00 -18.03
N ALA A 114 -4.72 4.49 -17.45
CA ALA A 114 -5.93 4.00 -18.13
C ALA A 114 -7.05 5.04 -18.13
#